data_AF-A0AAU2UGF0-F1
#
_entry.id   AF-A0AAU2UGF0-F1
#
_cell.length_a   1.000
_cell.length_b   1.000
_cell.length_c   1.000
_cell.angle_alpha   90.00
_cell.angle_beta   90.00
_cell.angle_gamma   90.00
#
_symmetry.space_group_name_H-M   'P 1'
#
loop_
_entity.id
_entity.type
_entity.pdbx_description
1 polymer ?
#
loop_
_entity_poly.entity_id
_entity_poly.type
_entity_poly.pdbx_seq_one_letter_code
_entity_poly.pdbx_strand_id
1 'polypeptide(L)'
;MGAVAVVGQPEGRKRPSDPSSGGGDVGDVLKHSAGAWLRAAGGAEGMCTHLGPVKSELETAHEGLLAGTGGLTAMAELGAVRESWTRRFEAARGECRALAGKLRAVARIQGETDETVKSAFASVAPAGRDEAR
;
A
#
# COMPACT_ATOMS: atom_id res chain seq x y z
N MET A 1 3.46 -58.19 25.54
CA MET A 1 3.57 -57.52 24.22
C MET A 1 2.80 -56.22 24.31
N GLY A 2 3.34 -55.01 24.24
CA GLY A 2 4.69 -54.47 24.33
C GLY A 2 4.50 -52.99 24.66
N ALA A 3 5.28 -52.47 25.61
CA ALA A 3 5.35 -51.02 25.84
C ALA A 3 6.19 -50.40 24.72
N VAL A 4 5.74 -49.29 24.14
CA VAL A 4 6.61 -48.42 23.34
C VAL A 4 6.42 -46.97 23.76
N ALA A 5 7.57 -46.38 24.03
CA ALA A 5 7.85 -45.08 24.60
C ALA A 5 7.24 -43.89 23.85
N VAL A 6 6.87 -42.88 24.64
CA VAL A 6 6.88 -41.48 24.22
C VAL A 6 8.32 -41.13 23.85
N VAL A 7 8.55 -40.80 22.57
CA VAL A 7 9.79 -40.24 22.06
C VAL A 7 9.43 -39.21 21.01
N GLY A 8 9.96 -38.00 21.13
CA GLY A 8 9.86 -36.97 20.11
C GLY A 8 9.50 -35.59 20.64
N GLN A 9 10.37 -35.02 21.46
CA GLN A 9 10.43 -33.60 21.76
C GLN A 9 10.70 -32.80 20.46
N PRO A 10 9.86 -31.83 20.06
CA PRO A 10 10.27 -30.87 19.05
C PRO A 10 11.18 -29.81 19.69
N GLU A 11 12.46 -29.96 19.42
CA GLU A 11 13.51 -28.94 19.56
C GLU A 11 13.05 -27.58 19.01
N GLY A 12 13.36 -26.52 19.77
CA GLY A 12 13.64 -25.20 19.19
C GLY A 12 12.44 -24.33 18.79
N ARG A 13 11.55 -23.99 19.72
CA ARG A 13 10.74 -22.76 19.55
C ARG A 13 11.66 -21.55 19.70
N LYS A 14 12.20 -21.04 18.58
CA LYS A 14 12.78 -19.69 18.55
C LYS A 14 11.69 -18.71 18.94
N ARG A 15 11.79 -18.19 20.17
CA ARG A 15 11.03 -17.03 20.63
C ARG A 15 11.33 -15.90 19.62
N PRO A 16 10.33 -15.19 19.08
CA PRO A 16 10.60 -13.97 18.33
C PRO A 16 11.45 -13.09 19.25
N SER A 17 12.60 -12.68 18.77
CA SER A 17 13.47 -11.75 19.49
C SER A 17 12.65 -10.55 19.91
N ASP A 18 12.63 -10.25 21.21
CA ASP A 18 12.16 -8.94 21.67
C ASP A 18 13.00 -7.88 20.93
N PRO A 19 12.39 -6.80 20.40
CA PRO A 19 13.18 -5.73 19.81
C PRO A 19 14.06 -5.17 20.92
N SER A 20 15.37 -5.40 20.78
CA SER A 20 16.40 -4.88 21.65
C SER A 20 16.22 -3.37 21.75
N SER A 21 15.76 -2.89 22.91
CA SER A 21 15.91 -1.48 23.28
C SER A 21 17.39 -1.26 23.53
N GLY A 22 18.09 -0.81 22.50
CA GLY A 22 19.51 -0.50 22.55
C GLY A 22 19.81 0.79 21.78
N GLY A 23 20.11 1.85 22.53
CA GLY A 23 20.79 3.04 22.04
C GLY A 23 19.88 4.03 21.32
N GLY A 24 19.36 5.01 22.07
CA GLY A 24 18.93 6.26 21.47
C GLY A 24 20.15 6.95 20.86
N ASP A 25 20.25 6.91 19.54
CA ASP A 25 21.12 7.81 18.79
C ASP A 25 20.57 9.23 18.93
N VAL A 26 21.26 10.04 19.73
CA VAL A 26 21.05 11.49 19.78
C VAL A 26 21.62 12.04 18.49
N GLY A 27 20.88 11.92 17.39
CA GLY A 27 21.40 12.33 16.09
C GLY A 27 20.73 11.75 14.86
N ASP A 28 19.71 10.89 14.95
CA ASP A 28 19.03 10.42 13.75
C ASP A 28 18.20 11.56 13.17
N VAL A 29 18.85 12.35 12.32
CA VAL A 29 18.21 13.34 11.45
C VAL A 29 17.07 12.60 10.77
N LEU A 30 15.83 12.94 11.13
CA LEU A 30 14.64 12.41 10.47
C LEU A 30 14.76 12.73 8.99
N LYS A 31 15.24 11.76 8.20
CA LYS A 31 15.33 11.87 6.75
C LYS A 31 13.92 11.80 6.21
N HIS A 32 13.33 12.98 5.99
CA HIS A 32 12.10 13.11 5.24
C HIS A 32 12.31 12.44 3.88
N SER A 33 11.60 11.34 3.62
CA SER A 33 11.73 10.60 2.36
C SER A 33 10.43 10.68 1.58
N ALA A 34 10.49 11.33 0.42
CA ALA A 34 9.46 11.22 -0.61
C ALA A 34 9.17 9.75 -0.99
N GLY A 35 10.12 8.84 -0.75
CA GLY A 35 10.02 7.42 -1.07
C GLY A 35 8.88 6.67 -0.38
N ALA A 36 8.44 7.09 0.81
CA ALA A 36 7.26 6.48 1.46
C ALA A 36 5.97 6.86 0.70
N TRP A 37 5.82 8.13 0.37
CA TRP A 37 4.67 8.66 -0.38
C TRP A 37 4.61 8.12 -1.81
N LEU A 38 5.75 8.05 -2.50
CA LEU A 38 5.83 7.49 -3.86
C LEU A 38 5.53 5.99 -3.89
N ARG A 39 6.02 5.20 -2.89
CA ARG A 39 5.64 3.78 -2.78
C ARG A 39 4.14 3.61 -2.54
N ALA A 40 3.56 4.40 -1.64
CA ALA A 40 2.13 4.36 -1.39
C ALA A 40 1.32 4.73 -2.65
N ALA A 41 1.79 5.73 -3.42
CA ALA A 41 1.16 6.09 -4.69
C ALA A 41 1.21 4.94 -5.71
N GLY A 42 2.36 4.28 -5.85
CA GLY A 42 2.51 3.10 -6.70
C GLY A 42 1.62 1.93 -6.25
N GLY A 43 1.46 1.72 -4.95
CA GLY A 43 0.53 0.72 -4.40
C GLY A 43 -0.93 1.01 -4.79
N ALA A 44 -1.36 2.27 -4.69
CA ALA A 44 -2.70 2.70 -5.10
C ALA A 44 -2.94 2.53 -6.61
N GLU A 45 -1.93 2.77 -7.45
CA GLU A 45 -2.01 2.46 -8.89
C GLU A 45 -2.07 0.97 -9.17
N GLY A 46 -1.32 0.16 -8.42
CA GLY A 46 -1.41 -1.30 -8.47
C GLY A 46 -2.84 -1.77 -8.20
N MET A 47 -3.49 -1.26 -7.14
CA MET A 47 -4.90 -1.57 -6.86
C MET A 47 -5.84 -1.16 -7.99
N CYS A 48 -5.67 0.05 -8.54
CA CYS A 48 -6.47 0.51 -9.69
C CYS A 48 -6.30 -0.40 -10.93
N THR A 49 -5.10 -0.94 -11.13
CA THR A 49 -4.76 -1.85 -12.23
C THR A 49 -5.40 -3.23 -12.01
N HIS A 50 -5.30 -3.78 -10.81
CA HIS A 50 -5.92 -5.05 -10.44
C HIS A 50 -7.45 -5.03 -10.53
N LEU A 51 -8.09 -3.90 -10.27
CA LEU A 51 -9.52 -3.73 -10.41
C LEU A 51 -10.00 -3.59 -11.87
N GLY A 52 -9.09 -3.37 -12.82
CA GLY A 52 -9.43 -3.20 -14.24
C GLY A 52 -10.11 -4.43 -14.86
N PRO A 53 -9.50 -5.62 -14.80
CA PRO A 53 -10.06 -6.85 -15.38
C PRO A 53 -11.35 -7.33 -14.71
N VAL A 54 -11.53 -7.07 -13.41
CA VAL A 54 -12.63 -7.61 -12.60
C VAL A 54 -14.01 -7.27 -13.18
N LYS A 55 -14.16 -6.06 -13.76
CA LYS A 55 -15.41 -5.65 -14.40
C LYS A 55 -15.74 -6.52 -15.63
N SER A 56 -14.79 -6.65 -16.55
CA SER A 56 -14.99 -7.46 -17.76
C SER A 56 -15.17 -8.95 -17.44
N GLU A 57 -14.48 -9.45 -16.41
CA GLU A 57 -14.65 -10.82 -15.94
C GLU A 57 -16.05 -11.06 -15.37
N LEU A 58 -16.56 -10.11 -14.57
CA LEU A 58 -17.91 -10.17 -14.03
C LEU A 58 -18.99 -10.09 -15.13
N GLU A 59 -18.78 -9.23 -16.14
CA GLU A 59 -19.66 -9.12 -17.32
C GLU A 59 -19.71 -10.45 -18.08
N THR A 60 -18.54 -11.00 -18.43
CA THR A 60 -18.43 -12.29 -19.14
C THR A 60 -19.06 -13.44 -18.36
N ALA A 61 -18.81 -13.52 -17.05
CA ALA A 61 -19.39 -14.56 -16.20
C ALA A 61 -20.93 -14.47 -16.15
N HIS A 62 -21.49 -13.26 -16.13
CA HIS A 62 -22.93 -13.05 -16.11
C HIS A 62 -23.59 -13.41 -17.45
N GLU A 63 -22.97 -13.06 -18.58
CA GLU A 63 -23.43 -13.47 -19.91
C GLU A 63 -23.48 -14.99 -20.07
N GLY A 64 -22.43 -15.68 -19.61
CA GLY A 64 -22.40 -17.15 -19.59
C GLY A 64 -23.52 -17.77 -18.76
N LEU A 65 -23.96 -17.09 -17.70
CA LEU A 65 -25.04 -17.55 -16.83
C LEU A 65 -26.42 -17.37 -17.49
N LEU A 66 -26.64 -16.24 -18.18
CA LEU A 66 -27.88 -15.96 -18.93
C LEU A 66 -28.14 -16.99 -20.03
N ALA A 67 -27.09 -17.48 -20.68
CA ALA A 67 -27.19 -18.47 -21.76
C ALA A 67 -27.83 -19.82 -21.30
N GLY A 68 -27.89 -20.10 -19.99
CA GLY A 68 -28.41 -21.37 -19.45
C GLY A 68 -29.61 -21.25 -18.50
N THR A 69 -30.12 -20.05 -18.23
CA THR A 69 -31.05 -19.80 -17.09
C THR A 69 -32.30 -18.97 -17.45
N GLY A 70 -32.64 -18.91 -18.74
CA GLY A 70 -33.79 -18.16 -19.23
C GLY A 70 -35.09 -18.46 -18.47
N GLY A 71 -35.79 -17.40 -18.03
CA GLY A 71 -37.10 -17.49 -17.36
C GLY A 71 -37.06 -17.51 -15.83
N LEU A 72 -35.88 -17.57 -15.20
CA LEU A 72 -35.76 -17.48 -13.75
C LEU A 72 -35.76 -16.02 -13.27
N THR A 73 -36.70 -15.66 -12.41
CA THR A 73 -36.76 -14.33 -11.77
C THR A 73 -35.49 -13.99 -10.98
N ALA A 74 -34.82 -15.00 -10.43
CA ALA A 74 -33.52 -14.87 -9.77
C ALA A 74 -32.43 -14.22 -10.66
N MET A 75 -32.56 -14.31 -12.00
CA MET A 75 -31.63 -13.67 -12.93
C MET A 75 -31.77 -12.14 -12.96
N ALA A 76 -32.98 -11.62 -12.76
CA ALA A 76 -33.18 -10.18 -12.65
C ALA A 76 -32.48 -9.64 -11.39
N GLU A 77 -32.62 -10.34 -10.26
CA GLU A 77 -31.93 -10.01 -9.00
C GLU A 77 -30.41 -10.08 -9.16
N LEU A 78 -29.90 -11.13 -9.82
CA LEU A 78 -28.46 -11.24 -10.09
C LEU A 78 -27.95 -10.13 -11.03
N GLY A 79 -28.78 -9.69 -11.98
CA GLY A 79 -28.49 -8.53 -12.83
C GLY A 79 -28.34 -7.24 -12.01
N ALA A 80 -29.26 -6.98 -11.08
CA ALA A 80 -29.18 -5.83 -10.18
C ALA A 80 -27.94 -5.89 -9.26
N VAL A 81 -27.60 -7.10 -8.76
CA VAL A 81 -26.38 -7.33 -7.98
C VAL A 81 -25.13 -7.05 -8.82
N ARG A 82 -25.07 -7.54 -10.06
CA ARG A 82 -23.96 -7.25 -11.00
C ARG A 82 -23.77 -5.75 -11.19
N GLU A 83 -24.83 -5.02 -11.52
CA GLU A 83 -24.77 -3.57 -11.72
C GLU A 83 -24.26 -2.84 -10.48
N SER A 84 -24.70 -3.29 -9.29
CA SER A 84 -24.24 -2.76 -8.01
C SER A 84 -22.74 -2.96 -7.83
N TRP A 85 -22.21 -4.14 -8.13
CA TRP A 85 -20.78 -4.42 -8.08
C TRP A 85 -19.99 -3.64 -9.13
N THR A 86 -20.47 -3.53 -10.37
CA THR A 86 -19.84 -2.71 -11.41
C THR A 86 -19.66 -1.27 -10.96
N ARG A 87 -20.69 -0.65 -10.35
CA ARG A 87 -20.57 0.70 -9.80
C ARG A 87 -19.54 0.79 -8.67
N ARG A 88 -19.50 -0.19 -7.77
CA ARG A 88 -18.49 -0.22 -6.67
C ARG A 88 -17.07 -0.39 -7.19
N PHE A 89 -16.84 -1.20 -8.22
CA PHE A 89 -15.51 -1.35 -8.81
C PHE A 89 -15.04 -0.07 -9.49
N GLU A 90 -15.91 0.61 -10.24
CA GLU A 90 -15.54 1.89 -10.85
C GLU A 90 -15.27 2.97 -9.78
N ALA A 91 -16.08 3.02 -8.72
CA ALA A 91 -15.83 3.91 -7.58
C ALA A 91 -14.47 3.62 -6.92
N ALA A 92 -14.18 2.35 -6.61
CA ALA A 92 -12.91 1.95 -6.01
C ALA A 92 -11.71 2.28 -6.90
N ARG A 93 -11.83 2.12 -8.23
CA ARG A 93 -10.80 2.55 -9.19
C ARG A 93 -10.60 4.07 -9.16
N GLY A 94 -11.68 4.83 -9.14
CA GLY A 94 -11.64 6.28 -9.01
C GLY A 94 -10.95 6.74 -7.73
N GLU A 95 -11.29 6.12 -6.60
CA GLU A 95 -10.68 6.38 -5.29
C GLU A 95 -9.18 6.04 -5.28
N CYS A 96 -8.79 4.88 -5.81
CA CYS A 96 -7.38 4.47 -5.92
C CYS A 96 -6.58 5.45 -6.79
N ARG A 97 -7.14 5.87 -7.93
CA ARG A 97 -6.49 6.86 -8.82
C ARG A 97 -6.35 8.22 -8.13
N ALA A 98 -7.40 8.68 -7.45
CA ALA A 98 -7.37 9.94 -6.71
C ALA A 98 -6.35 9.89 -5.56
N LEU A 99 -6.30 8.77 -4.83
CA LEU A 99 -5.33 8.54 -3.76
C LEU A 99 -3.90 8.57 -4.29
N ALA A 100 -3.60 7.87 -5.38
CA ALA A 100 -2.29 7.90 -6.02
C ALA A 100 -1.86 9.33 -6.40
N GLY A 101 -2.77 10.11 -6.98
CA GLY A 101 -2.52 11.51 -7.31
C GLY A 101 -2.21 12.37 -6.08
N LYS A 102 -3.01 12.25 -5.01
CA LYS A 102 -2.81 12.98 -3.75
C LYS A 102 -1.47 12.64 -3.10
N LEU A 103 -1.09 11.35 -3.06
CA LEU A 103 0.17 10.90 -2.47
C LEU A 103 1.38 11.45 -3.22
N ARG A 104 1.34 11.53 -4.56
CA ARG A 104 2.39 12.19 -5.34
C ARG A 104 2.44 13.69 -5.10
N ALA A 105 1.28 14.34 -4.97
CA ALA A 105 1.22 15.76 -4.66
C ALA A 105 1.89 16.07 -3.32
N VAL A 106 1.65 15.24 -2.29
CA VAL A 106 2.32 15.34 -0.99
C VAL A 106 3.83 15.16 -1.14
N ALA A 107 4.29 14.14 -1.87
CA ALA A 107 5.72 13.91 -2.10
C ALA A 107 6.41 15.13 -2.74
N ARG A 108 5.76 15.76 -3.72
CA ARG A 108 6.24 16.97 -4.39
C ARG A 108 6.30 18.16 -3.44
N ILE A 109 5.20 18.47 -2.75
CA ILE A 109 5.10 19.60 -1.82
C ILE A 109 6.14 19.48 -0.72
N GLN A 110 6.35 18.26 -0.19
CA GLN A 110 7.38 18.02 0.82
C GLN A 110 8.77 18.31 0.27
N GLY A 111 9.11 17.81 -0.93
CA GLY A 111 10.42 18.07 -1.54
C GLY A 111 10.67 19.57 -1.81
N GLU A 112 9.66 20.30 -2.29
CA GLU A 112 9.74 21.75 -2.49
C GLU A 112 9.95 22.50 -1.16
N THR A 113 9.27 22.06 -0.10
CA THR A 113 9.40 22.62 1.24
C THR A 113 10.80 22.37 1.79
N ASP A 114 11.32 21.15 1.66
CA ASP A 114 12.64 20.75 2.16
C ASP A 114 13.75 21.58 1.48
N GLU A 115 13.71 21.76 0.15
CA GLU A 115 14.67 22.60 -0.57
C GLU A 115 14.53 24.09 -0.23
N THR A 116 13.31 24.58 -0.02
CA THR A 116 13.07 25.97 0.42
C THR A 116 13.69 26.24 1.78
N VAL A 117 13.46 25.33 2.74
CA VAL A 117 14.02 25.42 4.10
C VAL A 117 15.54 25.35 4.04
N LYS A 118 16.10 24.38 3.30
CA LYS A 118 17.55 24.24 3.12
C LYS A 118 18.18 25.50 2.53
N SER A 119 17.57 26.11 1.52
CA SER A 119 18.04 27.37 0.92
C SER A 119 18.03 28.54 1.92
N ALA A 120 16.95 28.66 2.71
CA ALA A 120 16.85 29.70 3.74
C ALA A 120 17.99 29.60 4.77
N PHE A 121 18.31 28.39 5.24
CA PHE A 121 19.38 28.17 6.21
C PHE A 121 20.80 28.22 5.61
N ALA A 122 20.97 27.94 4.31
CA ALA A 122 22.26 28.09 3.63
C ALA A 122 22.79 29.53 3.71
N SER A 123 21.91 30.53 3.73
CA SER A 123 22.27 31.95 3.89
C SER A 123 22.77 32.33 5.30
N VAL A 124 22.56 31.46 6.29
CA VAL A 124 22.92 31.69 7.71
C VAL A 124 24.08 30.78 8.14
N ALA A 125 24.57 29.89 7.26
CA ALA A 125 25.70 29.03 7.56
C ALA A 125 26.95 29.90 7.86
N PRO A 126 27.60 29.74 9.03
CA PRO A 126 28.73 30.58 9.39
C PRO A 126 29.88 30.36 8.41
N ALA A 127 30.37 31.45 7.80
CA ALA A 127 31.69 31.48 7.20
C ALA A 127 32.71 31.28 8.32
N GLY A 128 33.20 30.06 8.51
CA GLY A 128 33.96 29.74 9.71
C GLY A 128 34.67 28.40 9.66
N ARG A 129 35.56 28.23 8.68
CA ARG A 129 36.82 27.48 8.83
C ARG A 129 37.75 27.77 7.64
N ASP A 130 37.98 29.06 7.39
CA ASP A 130 39.29 29.51 6.95
C ASP A 130 39.88 30.26 8.15
N GLU A 131 41.16 30.02 8.42
CA GLU A 131 41.98 30.61 9.49
C GLU A 131 41.89 29.97 10.89
N ALA A 132 42.68 28.90 11.07
CA ALA A 132 43.57 28.79 12.23
C ALA A 132 44.74 27.83 11.91
N ARG A 133 45.80 28.45 11.36
CA ARG A 133 47.24 28.18 11.53
C ARG A 133 47.79 26.74 11.51
#